data_AF-A0A9Q0P684-F1
#
_entry.id   AF-A0A9Q0P684-F1
#
_cell.length_a   1.000
_cell.length_b   1.000
_cell.length_c   1.000
_cell.angle_alpha   90.00
_cell.angle_beta   90.00
_cell.angle_gamma   90.00
#
_symmetry.space_group_name_H-M   'P 1'
#
loop_
_entity.id
_entity.type
_entity.pdbx_description
1 polymer ?
#
loop_
_entity_poly.entity_id
_entity_poly.type
_entity_poly.pdbx_seq_one_letter_code
_entity_poly.pdbx_strand_id
1 'polypeptide(L)'
;MGSLDKSSGAEVVTIDVKATKGLLGSGYTYLDVRTVEEYNKGHVDGERIVNIPYMFNTPEGRVKNPNFLKEVSGVCKEEDKLLVVIIHSLTYP
;
A
#
# COMPACT_ATOMS: atom_id res chain seq x y z
N MET A 1 -32.40 7.46 22.99
CA MET A 1 -32.08 6.82 21.70
C MET A 1 -30.57 6.75 21.56
N GLY A 2 -29.97 5.57 21.68
CA GLY A 2 -28.55 5.37 21.40
C GLY A 2 -28.35 5.28 19.89
N SER A 3 -27.46 6.11 19.35
CA SER A 3 -26.95 5.93 17.99
C SER A 3 -25.70 5.06 18.13
N LEU A 4 -25.71 3.86 17.56
CA LEU A 4 -24.48 3.11 17.31
C LEU A 4 -23.89 3.64 16.00
N ASP A 5 -22.97 4.57 16.11
CA ASP A 5 -21.95 4.83 15.10
C ASP A 5 -21.17 3.52 14.83
N LYS A 6 -21.66 2.74 13.85
CA LYS A 6 -20.86 1.70 13.23
C LYS A 6 -19.75 2.38 12.42
N SER A 7 -18.67 2.71 13.12
CA SER A 7 -17.34 2.82 12.51
C SER A 7 -17.09 1.50 11.79
N SER A 8 -17.34 1.46 10.48
CA SER A 8 -16.97 0.35 9.63
C SER A 8 -15.46 0.42 9.50
N GLY A 9 -14.75 -0.03 10.54
CA GLY A 9 -13.31 -0.16 10.53
C GLY A 9 -12.95 -1.07 9.37
N ALA A 10 -12.28 -0.51 8.36
CA ALA A 10 -11.79 -1.29 7.23
C ALA A 10 -10.97 -2.47 7.78
N GLU A 11 -11.43 -3.70 7.52
CA GLU A 11 -10.74 -4.90 7.97
C GLU A 11 -9.43 -5.02 7.17
N VAL A 12 -8.31 -4.74 7.83
CA VAL A 12 -6.98 -4.90 7.23
C VAL A 12 -6.61 -6.38 7.27
N VAL A 13 -6.77 -7.06 6.14
CA VAL A 13 -6.37 -8.46 5.99
C VAL A 13 -4.94 -8.55 5.48
N THR A 14 -4.08 -9.27 6.20
CA THR A 14 -2.72 -9.58 5.71
C THR A 14 -2.80 -10.76 4.76
N ILE A 15 -2.32 -10.57 3.52
CA ILE A 15 -2.37 -11.59 2.47
C ILE A 15 -0.94 -11.98 2.09
N ASP A 16 -0.68 -13.28 1.97
CA ASP A 16 0.61 -13.79 1.49
C ASP A 16 0.86 -13.35 0.05
N VAL A 17 2.13 -13.06 -0.28
CA VAL A 17 2.56 -12.61 -1.62
C VAL A 17 2.13 -13.56 -2.75
N LYS A 18 2.01 -14.87 -2.47
CA LYS A 18 1.56 -15.86 -3.44
C LYS A 18 0.05 -15.75 -3.69
N ALA A 19 -0.73 -15.47 -2.65
CA ALA A 19 -2.17 -15.27 -2.74
C ALA A 19 -2.51 -13.94 -3.45
N THR A 20 -1.63 -12.95 -3.37
CA THR A 20 -1.81 -11.67 -4.07
C THR A 20 -1.84 -11.86 -5.59
N LYS A 21 -1.08 -12.79 -6.17
CA LYS A 21 -1.16 -13.07 -7.62
C LYS A 21 -2.59 -13.40 -8.12
N GLY A 22 -3.40 -14.05 -7.30
CA GLY A 22 -4.82 -14.33 -7.62
C GLY A 22 -5.73 -13.12 -7.55
N LEU A 23 -5.32 -12.05 -6.86
CA LEU A 23 -6.10 -10.82 -6.68
C LEU A 23 -5.78 -9.75 -7.73
N LEU A 24 -4.66 -9.87 -8.45
CA LEU A 24 -4.30 -8.99 -9.59
C LEU A 24 -5.41 -8.95 -10.65
N GLY A 25 -6.14 -10.06 -10.85
CA GLY A 25 -7.25 -10.15 -11.79
C GLY A 25 -8.61 -9.72 -11.26
N SER A 26 -8.72 -9.39 -9.97
CA SER A 26 -10.00 -9.15 -9.27
C SER A 26 -10.36 -7.67 -9.15
N GLY A 27 -9.65 -6.79 -9.87
CA GLY A 27 -9.90 -5.34 -9.88
C GLY A 27 -9.36 -4.57 -8.67
N TYR A 28 -8.44 -5.17 -7.92
CA TYR A 28 -7.75 -4.49 -6.82
C TYR A 28 -6.63 -3.59 -7.36
N THR A 29 -6.45 -2.42 -6.75
CA THR A 29 -5.33 -1.53 -7.03
C THR A 29 -4.17 -1.87 -6.11
N TYR A 30 -3.01 -2.15 -6.69
CA TYR A 30 -1.79 -2.46 -5.95
C TYR A 30 -1.09 -1.17 -5.60
N LEU A 31 -1.08 -0.84 -4.32
CA LEU A 31 -0.33 0.27 -3.78
C LEU A 31 0.97 -0.26 -3.22
N ASP A 32 2.04 -0.10 -3.99
CA ASP A 32 3.37 -0.44 -3.54
C ASP A 32 3.96 0.73 -2.75
N VAL A 33 4.14 0.55 -1.44
CA VAL A 33 4.68 1.60 -0.57
C VAL A 33 6.19 1.50 -0.35
N ARG A 34 6.85 0.59 -1.06
CA ARG A 34 8.30 0.44 -1.06
C ARG A 34 8.97 1.64 -1.70
N THR A 35 10.27 1.78 -1.43
CA THR A 35 11.07 2.81 -2.07
C THR A 35 11.11 2.61 -3.58
N VAL A 36 11.21 3.70 -4.34
CA VAL A 36 11.28 3.65 -5.81
C VAL A 36 12.44 2.76 -6.28
N GLU A 37 13.54 2.73 -5.54
CA GLU A 37 14.69 1.86 -5.81
C GLU A 37 14.33 0.37 -5.70
N GLU A 38 13.59 -0.03 -4.66
CA GLU A 38 13.14 -1.41 -4.48
C GLU A 38 12.09 -1.80 -5.52
N TYR A 39 11.20 -0.87 -5.87
CA TYR A 39 10.23 -1.07 -6.94
C TYR A 39 10.91 -1.29 -8.30
N ASN A 40 11.92 -0.47 -8.62
CA ASN A 40 12.69 -0.60 -9.85
C ASN A 40 13.57 -1.86 -9.90
N LYS A 41 14.05 -2.36 -8.76
CA LYS A 41 14.78 -3.64 -8.69
C LYS A 41 13.91 -4.85 -9.02
N GLY A 42 12.61 -4.74 -8.79
CA GLY A 42 11.64 -5.79 -9.09
C GLY A 42 10.26 -5.42 -8.56
N HIS A 43 9.31 -5.32 -9.48
CA HIS A 43 7.90 -5.17 -9.17
C HIS A 43 7.09 -6.21 -9.92
N VAL A 44 5.88 -6.41 -9.43
CA VAL A 44 4.87 -7.21 -10.13
C VAL A 44 4.43 -6.38 -11.35
N ASP A 45 4.31 -6.99 -12.51
CA ASP A 45 3.66 -6.36 -13.67
C ASP A 45 2.14 -6.56 -13.59
N GLY A 46 1.38 -5.49 -13.82
CA GLY A 46 -0.07 -5.52 -13.77
C GLY A 46 -0.70 -4.18 -14.18
N GLU A 47 -1.97 -4.21 -14.57
CA GLU A 47 -2.66 -3.04 -15.15
C GLU A 47 -2.93 -1.91 -14.14
N ARG A 48 -3.00 -2.20 -12.84
CA ARG A 48 -3.31 -1.22 -11.78
C ARG A 48 -2.33 -1.29 -10.62
N ILE A 49 -1.07 -0.99 -10.92
CA ILE A 49 0.02 -0.96 -9.93
C ILE A 49 0.52 0.48 -9.82
N VAL A 50 0.57 0.97 -8.60
CA VAL A 50 0.92 2.34 -8.25
C VAL A 50 1.98 2.28 -7.17
N ASN A 51 3.18 2.79 -7.45
CA ASN A 51 4.22 2.92 -6.44
C ASN A 51 4.16 4.32 -5.81
N ILE A 52 3.75 4.39 -4.54
CA ILE A 52 3.81 5.61 -3.75
C ILE A 52 4.63 5.29 -2.50
N PRO A 53 5.93 5.63 -2.48
CA PRO A 53 6.79 5.31 -1.35
C PRO A 53 6.29 5.98 -0.06
N TYR A 54 6.11 5.18 0.99
CA TYR A 54 5.80 5.70 2.33
C TYR A 54 7.03 6.36 2.97
N MET A 55 8.21 5.84 2.66
CA MET A 55 9.50 6.41 3.07
C MET A 55 10.40 6.60 1.86
N PHE A 56 11.16 7.68 1.86
CA PHE A 56 12.24 7.93 0.92
C PHE A 56 13.57 7.51 1.55
N ASN A 57 14.42 6.85 0.78
CA ASN A 57 15.83 6.69 1.16
C ASN A 57 16.55 8.01 0.86
N THR A 58 17.10 8.62 1.89
CA THR A 58 18.03 9.74 1.78
C THR A 58 19.41 9.29 2.28
N PRO A 59 20.49 10.01 1.94
CA PRO A 59 21.82 9.71 2.47
C PRO A 59 21.89 9.71 4.01
N GLU A 60 20.98 10.43 4.66
CA GLU A 60 20.88 10.57 6.11
C GLU A 60 19.98 9.51 6.77
N GLY A 61 19.27 8.70 5.98
CA GLY A 61 18.39 7.63 6.47
C GLY A 61 17.06 7.56 5.74
N ARG A 62 16.04 6.96 6.37
CA ARG A 62 14.68 6.89 5.82
C ARG A 62 13.83 8.04 6.33
N VAL A 63 13.35 8.87 5.42
CA VAL A 63 12.47 10.01 5.73
C VAL A 63 11.05 9.67 5.29
N LYS A 64 10.05 9.88 6.16
CA LYS A 64 8.63 9.66 5.81
C LYS A 64 8.20 10.65 4.73
N ASN A 65 7.43 10.17 3.76
CA ASN A 65 6.82 11.02 2.75
C ASN A 65 5.64 11.81 3.34
N PRO A 66 5.73 13.14 3.52
CA PRO A 66 4.63 13.94 4.05
C PRO A 66 3.46 14.04 3.07
N ASN A 67 3.71 13.80 1.77
CA ASN A 67 2.70 13.85 0.72
C ASN A 67 2.03 12.49 0.47
N PHE A 68 2.43 11.42 1.19
CA PHE A 68 1.95 10.06 0.96
C PHE A 68 0.42 9.99 0.85
N LEU A 69 -0.29 10.51 1.85
CA LEU A 69 -1.76 10.48 1.86
C LEU A 69 -2.35 11.29 0.70
N LYS A 70 -1.73 12.40 0.32
CA LYS A 70 -2.17 13.23 -0.80
C LYS A 70 -2.02 12.49 -2.13
N GLU A 71 -0.89 11.83 -2.35
CA GLU A 71 -0.64 11.03 -3.54
C GLU A 71 -1.60 9.84 -3.60
N VAL A 72 -1.79 9.12 -2.48
CA VAL A 72 -2.73 8.00 -2.41
C VAL A 72 -4.15 8.48 -2.69
N SER A 73 -4.60 9.59 -2.10
CA SER A 73 -5.94 10.15 -2.36
C SER A 73 -6.14 10.67 -3.78
N GLY A 74 -5.06 11.02 -4.48
CA GLY A 74 -5.12 11.47 -5.86
C GLY A 74 -5.30 10.34 -6.86
N VAL A 75 -4.86 9.13 -6.48
CA VAL A 75 -4.89 7.94 -7.35
C VAL A 75 -5.99 6.97 -6.94
N CYS A 76 -6.23 6.83 -5.64
CA CYS A 76 -7.14 5.87 -5.04
C CYS A 76 -8.32 6.60 -4.40
N LYS A 77 -9.53 6.13 -4.69
CA LYS A 77 -10.76 6.60 -4.05
C LYS A 77 -11.07 5.77 -2.82
N GLU A 78 -11.90 6.29 -1.92
CA GLU A 78 -12.35 5.57 -0.71
C GLU A 78 -13.11 4.26 -1.03
N GLU A 79 -13.70 4.18 -2.23
CA GLU A 79 -14.44 3.01 -2.72
C GLU A 79 -13.53 1.95 -3.37
N ASP A 80 -12.26 2.30 -3.65
CA ASP A 80 -11.33 1.41 -4.33
C ASP A 80 -10.79 0.35 -3.37
N LYS A 81 -10.73 -0.90 -3.84
CA LYS A 81 -10.11 -1.97 -3.08
C LYS A 81 -8.60 -1.92 -3.25
N LEU A 82 -7.91 -1.57 -2.17
CA LEU A 82 -6.46 -1.39 -2.16
C LEU A 82 -5.75 -2.63 -1.62
N LEU A 83 -4.71 -3.05 -2.34
CA LEU A 83 -3.73 -4.03 -1.87
C LEU A 83 -2.43 -3.30 -1.61
N VAL A 84 -2.14 -3.05 -0.34
CA VAL A 84 -0.95 -2.34 0.08
C VAL A 84 0.19 -3.33 0.25
N VAL A 85 1.25 -3.19 -0.55
CA VAL A 85 2.45 -4.00 -0.43
C VAL A 85 3.39 -3.31 0.56
N ILE A 86 3.48 -3.88 1.76
CA ILE A 86 4.42 -3.44 2.79
C ILE A 86 5.61 -4.40 2.85
N ILE A 87 6.79 -3.87 3.17
CA ILE A 87 7.92 -4.71 3.56
C ILE A 87 7.61 -5.22 4.96
N HIS A 88 7.33 -6.52 5.09
CA HIS A 88 7.30 -7.16 6.40
C HIS A 88 8.73 -7.36 6.91
N SER A 89 9.46 -6.26 7.12
CA SER A 89 10.71 -6.29 7.88
C SER A 89 10.36 -6.26 9.37
N LEU A 90 9.77 -7.34 9.87
CA LEU A 90 9.90 -7.68 11.28
C LEU A 90 11.34 -8.13 11.52
N THR A 91 12.21 -7.14 11.70
CA THR A 91 13.36 -7.20 12.62
C THR A 91 13.75 -5.76 12.89
N TYR A 92 12.93 -5.09 13.70
CA TYR A 92 13.45 -4.10 14.61
C TYR A 92 14.17 -4.89 15.72
N PRO A 93 15.46 -4.64 16.02
CA PRO A 93 16.07 -5.18 17.22
C PRO A 93 15.41 -4.64 18.49
#